data_AF-A0A8T4KL91-F1
#
_entry.id   AF-A0A8T4KL91-F1
#
_cell.length_a   1.000
_cell.length_b   1.000
_cell.length_c   1.000
_cell.angle_alpha   90.00
_cell.angle_beta   90.00
_cell.angle_gamma   90.00
#
_symmetry.space_group_name_H-M   'P 1'
#
loop_
_entity.id
_entity.type
_entity.pdbx_description
1 polymer ?
#
loop_
_entity_poly.entity_id
_entity_poly.type
_entity_poly.pdbx_seq_one_letter_code
_entity_poly.pdbx_strand_id
1 'polypeptide(L)'
;MKPRVVLPILLISVIVISGCVEEQEPVTEIYVPGHGNQIYAFHNDIRESLKVPVNNPEGIKALAAVSNGMYLVFDGSNPQDNAYFTIVTTEITQKISTYYSYEGRLFGFMPYYHIGSQWYDSGGKEINKPDFSGPVMWLLGPSTGANDTSVTLVNSTVYISGTSYNNLTLAGDKFVLLIFGIDRV
;
A
#
# COMPACT_ATOMS: atom_id res chain seq x y z
N MET A 1 -15.70 4.97 77.40
CA MET A 1 -14.78 4.38 76.41
C MET A 1 -15.46 4.32 75.05
N LYS A 2 -14.73 4.80 74.02
CA LYS A 2 -14.84 4.63 72.55
C LYS A 2 -15.53 3.33 72.03
N PRO A 3 -15.97 3.24 70.75
CA PRO A 3 -17.13 3.91 70.16
C PRO A 3 -17.91 2.99 69.15
N ARG A 4 -18.99 3.52 68.53
CA ARG A 4 -19.42 3.44 67.09
C ARG A 4 -19.39 2.06 66.38
N VAL A 5 -20.37 1.70 65.54
CA VAL A 5 -20.61 2.29 64.21
C VAL A 5 -22.01 1.91 63.71
N VAL A 6 -22.79 2.91 63.32
CA VAL A 6 -23.90 2.87 62.35
C VAL A 6 -23.27 3.10 60.97
N LEU A 7 -23.62 2.35 59.92
CA LEU A 7 -23.73 2.79 58.51
C LEU A 7 -24.17 1.61 57.58
N PRO A 8 -24.59 1.84 56.32
CA PRO A 8 -25.93 1.50 55.86
C PRO A 8 -25.91 0.73 54.52
N ILE A 9 -27.12 0.59 53.96
CA ILE A 9 -27.43 0.22 52.58
C ILE A 9 -26.57 1.01 51.58
N LEU A 10 -25.92 0.33 50.63
CA LEU A 10 -25.35 0.95 49.44
C LEU A 10 -25.93 0.27 48.20
N LEU A 11 -26.91 0.94 47.57
CA LEU A 11 -27.33 0.67 46.19
C LEU A 11 -26.15 0.96 45.27
N ILE A 12 -25.69 -0.05 44.53
CA ILE A 12 -24.73 0.16 43.45
C ILE A 12 -25.54 0.51 42.20
N SER A 13 -25.57 1.81 41.88
CA SER A 13 -26.01 2.30 40.58
C SER A 13 -24.95 1.95 39.52
N VAL A 14 -25.29 1.03 38.62
CA VAL A 14 -24.49 0.74 37.43
C VAL A 14 -24.67 1.91 36.46
N ILE A 15 -23.67 2.79 36.42
CA ILE A 15 -23.56 3.80 35.36
C ILE A 15 -22.98 3.09 34.14
N VAL A 16 -23.84 2.74 33.19
CA VAL A 16 -23.42 2.37 31.83
C VAL A 16 -22.99 3.67 31.16
N ILE A 17 -21.69 3.95 31.18
CA ILE A 17 -21.12 4.99 30.31
C ILE A 17 -21.18 4.42 28.90
N SER A 18 -22.27 4.73 28.20
CA SER A 18 -22.38 4.58 26.76
C SER A 18 -21.39 5.57 26.15
N GLY A 19 -20.12 5.16 26.05
CA GLY A 19 -19.10 5.90 25.35
C GLY A 19 -19.48 5.93 23.87
N CYS A 20 -19.96 7.07 23.40
CA CYS A 20 -19.89 7.42 21.99
C CYS A 20 -18.40 7.38 21.62
N VAL A 21 -17.97 6.31 20.96
CA VAL A 21 -16.71 6.30 20.24
C VAL A 21 -16.94 7.24 19.07
N GLU A 22 -16.41 8.46 19.17
CA GLU A 22 -16.37 9.41 18.06
C GLU A 22 -15.53 8.74 16.97
N GLU A 23 -16.16 8.33 15.87
CA GLU A 23 -15.43 7.81 14.69
C GLU A 23 -14.49 8.92 14.21
N GLN A 24 -13.19 8.70 14.35
CA GLN A 24 -12.20 9.65 13.83
C GLN A 24 -12.32 9.70 12.31
N GLU A 25 -12.43 10.92 11.76
CA GLU A 25 -12.45 11.11 10.30
C GLU A 25 -11.22 10.45 9.64
N PRO A 26 -11.38 9.87 8.43
CA PRO A 26 -10.31 9.18 7.75
C PRO A 26 -9.18 10.13 7.36
N VAL A 27 -7.93 9.72 7.59
CA VAL A 27 -6.76 10.50 7.18
C VAL A 27 -6.30 10.02 5.81
N THR A 28 -6.66 10.75 4.76
CA THR A 28 -6.39 10.35 3.35
C THR A 28 -5.38 11.25 2.66
N GLU A 29 -4.82 12.26 3.33
CA GLU A 29 -3.91 13.23 2.72
C GLU A 29 -2.69 13.46 3.61
N ILE A 30 -1.52 13.65 2.99
CA ILE A 30 -0.28 14.02 3.68
C ILE A 30 0.51 15.07 2.91
N TYR A 31 1.34 15.76 3.68
CA TYR A 31 2.43 16.61 3.20
C TYR A 31 3.75 15.91 3.47
N VAL A 32 4.64 15.91 2.47
CA VAL A 32 6.01 15.45 2.64
C VAL A 32 6.91 16.68 2.84
N PRO A 33 7.68 16.77 3.94
CA PRO A 33 8.62 17.86 4.15
C PRO A 33 9.57 18.03 2.96
N GLY A 34 9.74 19.27 2.49
CA GLY A 34 10.59 19.57 1.33
C GLY A 34 9.85 19.57 -0.02
N HIS A 35 8.62 19.05 -0.10
CA HIS A 35 7.84 18.96 -1.35
C HIS A 35 6.92 20.19 -1.57
N GLY A 36 7.18 21.29 -0.87
CA GLY A 36 6.39 22.53 -0.95
C GLY A 36 4.93 22.33 -0.54
N ASN A 37 4.00 22.77 -1.40
CA ASN A 37 2.55 22.65 -1.18
C ASN A 37 1.94 21.38 -1.81
N GLN A 38 2.77 20.40 -2.20
CA GLN A 38 2.27 19.17 -2.80
C GLN A 38 1.49 18.35 -1.77
N ILE A 39 0.24 18.04 -2.12
CA ILE A 39 -0.63 17.14 -1.35
C ILE A 39 -0.60 15.77 -2.01
N TYR A 40 -0.37 14.72 -1.24
CA TYR A 40 -0.49 13.34 -1.69
C TYR A 40 -1.79 12.76 -1.12
N ALA A 41 -2.78 12.55 -2.00
CA ALA A 41 -4.06 11.96 -1.64
C ALA A 41 -4.03 10.43 -1.83
N PHE A 42 -4.52 9.70 -0.84
CA PHE A 42 -4.58 8.25 -0.78
C PHE A 42 -6.03 7.79 -0.91
N HIS A 43 -6.24 6.61 -1.51
CA HIS A 43 -7.58 6.09 -1.72
C HIS A 43 -8.20 5.65 -0.40
N ASN A 44 -7.36 5.17 0.52
CA ASN A 44 -7.76 4.65 1.80
C ASN A 44 -7.29 5.55 2.94
N ASP A 45 -7.88 5.34 4.11
CA ASP A 45 -7.31 5.85 5.36
C ASP A 45 -5.89 5.31 5.53
N ILE A 46 -4.94 6.23 5.60
CA ILE A 46 -3.51 5.95 5.71
C ILE A 46 -3.22 5.05 6.92
N ARG A 47 -3.98 5.20 8.02
CA ARG A 47 -3.83 4.38 9.21
C ARG A 47 -4.16 2.91 8.96
N GLU A 48 -5.11 2.63 8.07
CA GLU A 48 -5.44 1.26 7.66
C GLU A 48 -4.40 0.72 6.69
N SER A 49 -3.98 1.53 5.70
CA SER A 49 -2.91 1.16 4.78
C SER A 49 -1.62 0.82 5.52
N LEU A 50 -1.26 1.57 6.57
CA LEU A 50 -0.06 1.32 7.38
C LEU A 50 -0.07 -0.04 8.09
N LYS A 51 -1.24 -0.63 8.34
CA LYS A 51 -1.39 -1.97 8.95
C LYS A 51 -1.15 -3.11 7.97
N VAL A 52 -1.11 -2.85 6.66
CA VAL A 52 -0.83 -3.88 5.66
C VAL A 52 0.54 -4.52 5.94
N PRO A 53 0.64 -5.86 6.08
CA PRO A 53 1.88 -6.55 6.35
C PRO A 53 2.96 -6.33 5.29
N VAL A 54 4.20 -6.18 5.75
CA VAL A 54 5.39 -6.03 4.90
C VAL A 54 6.51 -6.92 5.43
N ASN A 55 7.11 -7.76 4.58
CA ASN A 55 8.15 -8.69 5.02
C ASN A 55 9.56 -8.06 5.14
N ASN A 56 9.86 -7.05 4.33
CA ASN A 56 11.19 -6.41 4.27
C ASN A 56 11.07 -4.93 3.86
N PRO A 57 10.63 -4.05 4.77
CA PRO A 57 10.41 -2.63 4.46
C PRO A 57 11.69 -1.90 4.05
N GLU A 58 12.83 -2.16 4.71
CA GLU A 58 14.11 -1.54 4.38
C GLU A 58 14.63 -1.96 3.00
N GLY A 59 14.48 -3.24 2.65
CA GLY A 59 14.86 -3.72 1.32
C GLY A 59 14.04 -3.07 0.21
N ILE A 60 12.74 -2.88 0.42
CA ILE A 60 11.86 -2.20 -0.54
C ILE A 60 12.28 -0.74 -0.73
N LYS A 61 12.51 -0.02 0.39
CA LYS A 61 13.00 1.37 0.37
C LYS A 61 14.34 1.47 -0.36
N ALA A 62 15.28 0.58 -0.07
CA ALA A 62 16.59 0.54 -0.70
C ALA A 62 16.52 0.32 -2.21
N LEU A 63 15.64 -0.58 -2.69
CA LEU A 63 15.47 -0.84 -4.13
C LEU A 63 15.07 0.42 -4.90
N ALA A 64 14.09 1.18 -4.40
CA ALA A 64 13.67 2.41 -5.04
C ALA A 64 14.71 3.53 -4.90
N ALA A 65 15.42 3.58 -3.77
CA ALA A 65 16.45 4.58 -3.55
C ALA A 65 17.63 4.46 -4.53
N VAL A 66 18.00 3.25 -4.97
CA VAL A 66 19.15 3.03 -5.86
C VAL A 66 18.80 2.88 -7.34
N SER A 67 17.52 2.78 -7.70
CA SER A 67 17.09 2.66 -9.10
C SER A 67 16.58 3.98 -9.67
N ASN A 68 16.59 4.11 -11.00
CA ASN A 68 15.93 5.21 -11.72
C ASN A 68 14.53 4.80 -12.23
N GLY A 69 14.02 3.68 -11.73
CA GLY A 69 12.74 3.14 -12.15
C GLY A 69 12.53 1.69 -11.75
N MET A 70 11.34 1.19 -12.07
CA MET A 70 10.94 -0.20 -11.85
C MET A 70 10.31 -0.80 -13.10
N TYR A 71 10.51 -2.09 -13.29
CA TYR A 71 9.67 -2.87 -14.19
C TYR A 71 8.33 -3.11 -13.53
N LEU A 72 7.25 -2.98 -14.28
CA LEU A 72 5.90 -3.19 -13.81
C LEU A 72 5.31 -4.40 -14.53
N VAL A 73 4.93 -5.43 -13.79
CA VAL A 73 4.36 -6.65 -14.34
C VAL A 73 2.87 -6.70 -14.02
N PHE A 74 2.07 -6.81 -15.08
CA PHE A 74 0.64 -7.05 -15.03
C PHE A 74 0.34 -8.51 -15.36
N ASP A 75 -0.33 -9.22 -14.46
CA ASP A 75 -0.93 -10.50 -14.83
C ASP A 75 -2.26 -10.24 -15.55
N GLY A 76 -2.22 -10.33 -16.89
CA GLY A 76 -3.35 -10.01 -17.76
C GLY A 76 -4.40 -11.13 -17.88
N SER A 77 -4.25 -12.23 -17.14
CA SER A 77 -5.09 -13.43 -17.31
C SER A 77 -6.55 -13.26 -16.86
N ASN A 78 -6.87 -12.22 -16.07
CA ASN A 78 -8.23 -11.95 -15.61
C ASN A 78 -8.67 -10.49 -15.88
N PRO A 79 -9.73 -10.25 -16.66
CA PRO A 79 -10.18 -8.89 -17.00
C PRO A 79 -10.58 -8.01 -15.80
N GLN A 80 -11.13 -8.60 -14.75
CA GLN A 80 -11.56 -7.86 -13.54
C GLN A 80 -10.34 -7.33 -12.79
N ASP A 81 -9.35 -8.20 -12.56
CA ASP A 81 -8.09 -7.83 -11.91
C ASP A 81 -7.31 -6.81 -12.75
N ASN A 82 -7.32 -6.92 -14.08
CA ASN A 82 -6.67 -5.97 -14.98
C ASN A 82 -7.17 -4.53 -14.79
N ALA A 83 -8.49 -4.35 -14.62
CA ALA A 83 -9.07 -3.04 -14.36
C ALA A 83 -8.58 -2.48 -13.00
N TYR A 84 -8.51 -3.33 -11.98
CA TYR A 84 -8.01 -2.97 -10.66
C TYR A 84 -6.53 -2.58 -10.70
N PHE A 85 -5.70 -3.37 -11.40
CA PHE A 85 -4.28 -3.08 -11.57
C PHE A 85 -4.04 -1.75 -12.27
N THR A 86 -4.83 -1.42 -13.28
CA THR A 86 -4.71 -0.14 -13.99
C THR A 86 -4.87 1.05 -13.06
N ILE A 87 -5.87 1.01 -12.17
CA ILE A 87 -6.13 2.09 -11.19
C ILE A 87 -4.96 2.17 -10.20
N VAL A 88 -4.64 1.06 -9.54
CA VAL A 88 -3.61 1.01 -8.49
C VAL A 88 -2.24 1.43 -9.03
N THR A 89 -1.87 0.97 -10.22
CA THR A 89 -0.59 1.34 -10.83
C THR A 89 -0.55 2.79 -11.28
N THR A 90 -1.63 3.33 -11.84
CA THR A 90 -1.69 4.76 -12.18
C THR A 90 -1.41 5.63 -10.95
N GLU A 91 -2.03 5.31 -9.82
CA GLU A 91 -1.80 6.03 -8.58
C GLU A 91 -0.37 5.88 -8.05
N ILE A 92 0.14 4.64 -8.00
CA ILE A 92 1.51 4.37 -7.55
C ILE A 92 2.52 5.11 -8.42
N THR A 93 2.40 4.99 -9.74
CA THR A 93 3.35 5.59 -10.68
C THR A 93 3.32 7.11 -10.59
N GLN A 94 2.14 7.73 -10.56
CA GLN A 94 2.02 9.17 -10.41
C GLN A 94 2.62 9.68 -9.09
N LYS A 95 2.28 9.03 -7.95
CA LYS A 95 2.75 9.45 -6.62
C LYS A 95 4.26 9.30 -6.48
N ILE A 96 4.82 8.16 -6.89
CA ILE A 96 6.26 7.88 -6.78
C ILE A 96 7.07 8.75 -7.75
N SER A 97 6.64 8.90 -9.00
CA SER A 97 7.34 9.77 -9.96
C SER A 97 7.31 11.23 -9.50
N THR A 98 6.18 11.70 -8.96
CA THR A 98 6.08 13.05 -8.36
C THR A 98 7.02 13.19 -7.16
N TYR A 99 7.00 12.23 -6.23
CA TYR A 99 7.87 12.24 -5.05
C TYR A 99 9.35 12.37 -5.44
N TYR A 100 9.83 11.52 -6.34
CA TYR A 100 11.23 11.59 -6.77
C TYR A 100 11.57 12.82 -7.59
N SER A 101 10.60 13.42 -8.29
CA SER A 101 10.84 14.69 -9.00
C SER A 101 11.17 15.85 -8.05
N TYR A 102 10.55 15.90 -6.86
CA TYR A 102 10.89 16.85 -5.81
C TYR A 102 12.26 16.56 -5.19
N GLU A 103 12.68 15.29 -5.16
CA GLU A 103 14.03 14.84 -4.79
C GLU A 103 15.07 15.06 -5.93
N GLY A 104 14.70 15.73 -7.02
CA GLY A 104 15.59 16.03 -8.14
C GLY A 104 15.94 14.82 -9.02
N ARG A 105 15.13 13.77 -8.99
CA ARG A 105 15.34 12.51 -9.70
C ARG A 105 14.18 12.19 -10.65
N LEU A 106 14.52 11.62 -11.81
CA LEU A 106 13.52 11.02 -12.69
C LEU A 106 13.33 9.55 -12.30
N PHE A 107 12.09 9.15 -12.06
CA PHE A 107 11.74 7.77 -11.73
C PHE A 107 10.70 7.24 -12.73
N GLY A 108 11.08 6.24 -13.52
CA GLY A 108 10.26 5.67 -14.58
C GLY A 108 9.65 4.31 -14.23
N PHE A 109 8.59 3.96 -14.95
CA PHE A 109 8.00 2.62 -14.88
C PHE A 109 7.94 2.01 -16.29
N MET A 110 8.38 0.76 -16.40
CA MET A 110 8.43 0.03 -17.67
C MET A 110 7.46 -1.15 -17.62
N PRO A 111 6.27 -1.04 -18.25
CA PRO A 111 5.25 -2.07 -18.14
C PRO A 111 5.51 -3.27 -19.05
N TYR A 112 5.21 -4.45 -18.53
CA TYR A 112 5.17 -5.74 -19.21
C TYR A 112 3.90 -6.49 -18.81
N TYR A 113 3.35 -7.26 -19.74
CA TYR A 113 2.16 -8.07 -19.48
C TYR A 113 2.51 -9.54 -19.51
N HIS A 114 2.00 -10.29 -18.55
CA HIS A 114 2.11 -11.74 -18.46
C HIS A 114 0.71 -12.33 -18.55
N ILE A 115 0.41 -13.11 -19.59
CA ILE A 115 -0.92 -13.71 -19.80
C ILE A 115 -0.75 -15.22 -19.97
N GLY A 116 -1.19 -15.97 -18.97
CA GLY A 116 -0.98 -17.42 -18.93
C GLY A 116 0.50 -17.78 -18.85
N SER A 117 1.11 -18.11 -19.99
CA SER A 117 2.55 -18.42 -20.11
C SER A 117 3.31 -17.50 -21.07
N GLN A 118 2.60 -16.56 -21.70
CA GLN A 118 3.15 -15.65 -22.70
C GLN A 118 3.47 -14.28 -22.08
N TRP A 119 4.50 -13.63 -22.62
CA TRP A 119 4.91 -12.29 -22.22
C TRP A 119 4.69 -11.31 -23.37
N TYR A 120 4.31 -10.08 -23.02
CA TYR A 120 4.11 -9.00 -23.97
C TYR A 120 4.83 -7.74 -23.48
N ASP A 121 5.38 -6.98 -24.42
CA ASP A 121 5.92 -5.64 -24.14
C ASP A 121 4.80 -4.60 -23.97
N SER A 122 5.19 -3.36 -23.68
CA SER A 122 4.26 -2.24 -23.51
C SER A 122 3.42 -1.92 -24.76
N GLY A 123 3.85 -2.36 -25.94
CA GLY A 123 3.14 -2.21 -27.21
C GLY A 123 2.19 -3.37 -27.52
N GLY A 124 2.09 -4.36 -26.63
CA GLY A 124 1.26 -5.55 -26.82
C GLY A 124 1.87 -6.57 -27.77
N LYS A 125 3.17 -6.46 -28.09
CA LYS A 125 3.85 -7.46 -28.91
C LYS A 125 4.33 -8.61 -28.04
N GLU A 126 4.05 -9.83 -28.47
CA GLU A 126 4.55 -11.04 -27.81
C GLU A 126 6.09 -11.10 -27.86
N ILE A 127 6.69 -11.43 -26.71
CA ILE A 127 8.12 -11.52 -26.48
C ILE A 127 8.45 -12.75 -25.62
N ASN A 128 9.72 -13.12 -25.59
CA ASN A 128 10.21 -14.02 -24.54
C ASN A 128 10.12 -13.34 -23.17
N LYS A 129 10.14 -14.13 -22.09
CA LYS A 129 10.23 -13.62 -20.72
C LYS A 129 11.32 -12.54 -20.62
N PRO A 130 11.00 -11.31 -20.20
CA PRO A 130 11.97 -10.24 -20.06
C PRO A 130 13.07 -10.62 -19.06
N ASP A 131 14.30 -10.22 -19.38
CA ASP A 131 15.37 -10.20 -18.39
C ASP A 131 15.30 -8.89 -17.60
N PHE A 132 14.82 -8.97 -16.35
CA PHE A 132 14.65 -7.82 -15.50
C PHE A 132 15.99 -7.42 -14.86
N SER A 133 16.68 -6.47 -15.49
CA SER A 133 17.97 -5.95 -15.01
C SER A 133 17.88 -5.07 -13.74
N GLY A 134 16.70 -4.94 -13.14
CA GLY A 134 16.38 -3.99 -12.08
C GLY A 134 15.15 -4.40 -11.30
N PRO A 135 14.72 -3.58 -10.32
CA PRO A 135 13.59 -3.94 -9.45
C PRO A 135 12.30 -4.11 -10.24
N VAL A 136 11.53 -5.11 -9.84
CA VAL A 136 10.23 -5.44 -10.43
C VAL A 136 9.13 -5.13 -9.42
N MET A 137 8.03 -4.56 -9.87
CA MET A 137 6.78 -4.44 -9.14
C MET A 137 5.77 -5.35 -9.82
N TRP A 138 5.20 -6.29 -9.07
CA TRP A 138 4.23 -7.26 -9.56
C TRP A 138 2.94 -7.16 -8.75
N LEU A 139 1.82 -6.90 -9.41
CA LEU A 139 0.52 -6.84 -8.74
C LEU A 139 -0.18 -8.19 -8.80
N LEU A 140 -0.68 -8.65 -7.65
CA LEU A 140 -1.47 -9.86 -7.52
C LEU A 140 -2.86 -9.50 -6.99
N GLY A 141 -3.88 -9.87 -7.74
CA GLY A 141 -5.28 -9.66 -7.43
C GLY A 141 -5.97 -10.95 -7.00
N PRO A 142 -7.27 -10.87 -6.62
CA PRO A 142 -8.02 -12.02 -6.11
C PRO A 142 -8.12 -13.18 -7.10
N SER A 143 -8.03 -12.91 -8.40
CA SER A 143 -8.14 -13.91 -9.47
C SER A 143 -6.80 -14.26 -10.11
N THR A 144 -5.72 -13.61 -9.69
CA THR A 144 -4.37 -13.68 -10.31
C THR A 144 -3.28 -14.06 -9.29
N GLY A 145 -3.69 -14.68 -8.18
CA GLY A 145 -2.78 -15.37 -7.27
C GLY A 145 -2.59 -14.74 -5.89
N ALA A 146 -3.33 -13.69 -5.54
CA ALA A 146 -3.29 -13.15 -4.17
C ALA A 146 -3.99 -14.09 -3.18
N ASN A 147 -3.23 -14.63 -2.23
CA ASN A 147 -3.76 -15.42 -1.11
C ASN A 147 -3.91 -14.60 0.18
N ASP A 148 -3.27 -13.43 0.22
CA ASP A 148 -3.31 -12.49 1.34
C ASP A 148 -3.27 -11.03 0.83
N THR A 149 -3.35 -10.10 1.78
CA THR A 149 -3.14 -8.67 1.51
C THR A 149 -1.80 -8.27 2.10
N SER A 150 -0.83 -7.96 1.26
CA SER A 150 0.56 -7.80 1.70
C SER A 150 1.40 -7.03 0.67
N VAL A 151 2.52 -6.49 1.13
CA VAL A 151 3.62 -6.02 0.28
C VAL A 151 4.86 -6.84 0.60
N THR A 152 5.31 -7.68 -0.33
CA THR A 152 6.43 -8.59 -0.08
C THR A 152 7.56 -8.42 -1.08
N LEU A 153 8.79 -8.46 -0.59
CA LEU A 153 9.99 -8.46 -1.42
C LEU A 153 10.56 -9.88 -1.51
N VAL A 154 10.73 -10.38 -2.74
CA VAL A 154 11.38 -11.65 -3.07
C VAL A 154 12.27 -11.44 -4.29
N ASN A 155 13.58 -11.70 -4.17
CA ASN A 155 14.53 -11.63 -5.30
C ASN A 155 14.39 -10.36 -6.17
N SER A 156 14.42 -9.18 -5.53
CA SER A 156 14.25 -7.86 -6.19
C SER A 156 12.88 -7.61 -6.84
N THR A 157 11.91 -8.50 -6.63
CA THR A 157 10.51 -8.31 -7.01
C THR A 157 9.68 -7.94 -5.80
N VAL A 158 9.03 -6.78 -5.85
CA VAL A 158 8.03 -6.33 -4.89
C VAL A 158 6.66 -6.80 -5.38
N TYR A 159 6.08 -7.76 -4.68
CA TYR A 159 4.72 -8.21 -4.88
C TYR A 159 3.76 -7.35 -4.05
N ILE A 160 2.82 -6.71 -4.72
CA ILE A 160 1.73 -5.94 -4.12
C ILE A 160 0.47 -6.79 -4.27
N SER A 161 0.01 -7.40 -3.18
CA SER A 161 -1.03 -8.42 -3.20
C SER A 161 -2.29 -7.94 -2.47
N GLY A 162 -3.46 -8.24 -3.04
CA GLY A 162 -4.74 -7.97 -2.41
C GLY A 162 -5.81 -9.00 -2.77
N THR A 163 -6.52 -9.51 -1.77
CA THR A 163 -7.61 -10.50 -1.94
C THR A 163 -8.95 -9.90 -2.36
N SER A 164 -8.99 -8.59 -2.60
CA SER A 164 -10.12 -7.83 -3.11
C SER A 164 -9.59 -6.53 -3.71
N TYR A 165 -10.44 -5.80 -4.44
CA TYR A 165 -10.08 -4.47 -4.95
C TYR A 165 -9.62 -3.52 -3.83
N ASN A 166 -10.41 -3.43 -2.76
CA ASN A 166 -10.09 -2.58 -1.61
C ASN A 166 -8.77 -2.99 -0.93
N ASN A 167 -8.51 -4.29 -0.83
CA ASN A 167 -7.28 -4.78 -0.23
C ASN A 167 -6.07 -4.48 -1.10
N LEU A 168 -6.24 -4.54 -2.42
CA LEU A 168 -5.18 -4.19 -3.36
C LEU A 168 -4.87 -2.68 -3.34
N THR A 169 -5.89 -1.81 -3.21
CA THR A 169 -5.65 -0.37 -3.04
C THR A 169 -4.96 -0.07 -1.70
N LEU A 170 -5.33 -0.75 -0.60
CA LEU A 170 -4.63 -0.66 0.69
C LEU A 170 -3.15 -1.06 0.57
N ALA A 171 -2.86 -2.17 -0.13
CA ALA A 171 -1.49 -2.61 -0.36
C ALA A 171 -0.70 -1.66 -1.27
N GLY A 172 -1.35 -1.09 -2.29
CA GLY A 172 -0.77 -0.06 -3.15
C GLY A 172 -0.42 1.22 -2.38
N ASP A 173 -1.36 1.70 -1.55
CA ASP A 173 -1.15 2.85 -0.67
C ASP A 173 -0.01 2.57 0.33
N LYS A 174 0.03 1.38 0.95
CA LYS A 174 1.15 0.96 1.81
C LYS A 174 2.48 1.02 1.08
N PHE A 175 2.55 0.51 -0.15
CA PHE A 175 3.77 0.53 -0.94
C PHE A 175 4.25 1.97 -1.18
N VAL A 176 3.37 2.90 -1.57
CA VAL A 176 3.73 4.31 -1.74
C VAL A 176 4.22 4.93 -0.43
N LEU A 177 3.51 4.69 0.69
CA LEU A 177 3.89 5.20 2.01
C LEU A 177 5.27 4.70 2.44
N LEU A 178 5.61 3.43 2.17
CA LEU A 178 6.96 2.90 2.39
C LEU A 178 8.02 3.70 1.63
N ILE A 179 7.77 3.99 0.34
CA ILE A 179 8.69 4.78 -0.49
C ILE A 179 8.88 6.19 0.07
N PHE A 180 7.84 6.78 0.66
CA PHE A 180 7.92 8.10 1.30
C PHE A 180 8.61 8.06 2.67
N GLY A 181 9.02 6.87 3.14
CA GLY A 181 9.61 6.68 4.46
C GLY A 181 8.60 6.67 5.62
N ILE A 182 7.31 6.49 5.32
CA ILE A 182 6.21 6.45 6.30
C ILE A 182 5.75 5.00 6.45
N ASP A 183 6.28 4.29 7.44
CA ASP A 183 6.06 2.84 7.60
C ASP A 183 5.31 2.43 8.87
N ARG A 184 5.01 3.39 9.76
CA ARG A 184 4.28 3.22 11.03
C ARG A 184 3.49 4.48 11.41
N VAL A 185 2.49 4.30 12.27
CA VAL A 185 1.73 5.38 12.95
C VAL A 185 2.56 5.91 14.11
#